data_AF-A0A5A7P7T4-F1
#
_entry.id   AF-A0A5A7P7T4-F1
#
_cell.length_a   1.000
_cell.length_b   1.000
_cell.length_c   1.000
_cell.angle_alpha   90.00
_cell.angle_beta   90.00
_cell.angle_gamma   90.00
#
_symmetry.space_group_name_H-M   'P 1'
#
loop_
_entity.id
_entity.type
_entity.pdbx_description
1 polymer ?
#
loop_
_entity_poly.entity_id
_entity_poly.type
_entity_poly.pdbx_seq_one_letter_code
_entity_poly.pdbx_strand_id
1 'polypeptide(L)'
;MDSNEIEIVRGSINELSIKEQADQAEGCPQITCFSQASDEVTFHFQIIRLHNQIYAWVGCNTAKFGHLYAAAPTRPSHTVGVTSLIRGASDNTGSGIARRLVLKTGLNIVLACNIPKNNPMLEANAEKMLMQKLISLGYTKSRS
;
A
#
# COMPACT_ATOMS: atom_id res chain seq x y z
N MET A 1 -44.61 11.98 -12.94
CA MET A 1 -43.83 11.17 -11.96
C MET A 1 -42.61 10.77 -12.73
N ASP A 2 -41.62 11.64 -12.66
CA ASP A 2 -40.73 11.89 -13.78
C ASP A 2 -39.50 11.01 -13.64
N SER A 3 -39.19 10.28 -14.72
CA SER A 3 -38.01 9.42 -14.86
C SER A 3 -36.67 10.16 -14.64
N ASN A 4 -36.71 11.48 -14.45
CA ASN A 4 -35.57 12.35 -14.16
C ASN A 4 -35.08 12.26 -12.71
N GLU A 5 -35.92 11.89 -11.73
CA GLU A 5 -35.46 11.83 -10.33
C GLU A 5 -34.58 10.59 -10.04
N ILE A 6 -34.79 9.49 -10.77
CA ILE A 6 -34.04 8.24 -10.55
C ILE A 6 -32.60 8.34 -11.11
N GLU A 7 -32.39 9.16 -12.14
CA GLU A 7 -31.06 9.37 -12.73
C GLU A 7 -30.21 10.33 -11.90
N ILE A 8 -30.84 11.32 -11.24
CA ILE A 8 -30.16 12.25 -10.31
C ILE A 8 -29.67 11.49 -9.07
N VAL A 9 -30.48 10.58 -8.51
CA VAL A 9 -30.08 9.78 -7.33
C VAL A 9 -28.95 8.79 -7.68
N ARG A 10 -28.93 8.24 -8.89
CA ARG A 10 -27.82 7.38 -9.36
C ARG A 10 -26.54 8.17 -9.63
N GLY A 11 -26.65 9.41 -10.10
CA GLY A 11 -25.52 10.32 -10.27
C GLY A 11 -24.85 10.70 -8.95
N SER A 12 -25.63 10.92 -7.89
CA SER A 12 -25.09 11.35 -6.58
C SER A 12 -24.34 10.27 -5.80
N ILE A 13 -24.53 8.97 -6.10
CA ILE A 13 -23.85 7.90 -5.35
C ILE A 13 -22.41 7.66 -5.87
N ASN A 14 -22.11 8.02 -7.11
CA ASN A 14 -20.77 7.83 -7.70
C ASN A 14 -19.77 8.95 -7.39
N GLU A 15 -20.21 10.03 -6.74
CA GLU A 15 -19.34 11.17 -6.39
C GLU A 15 -18.86 11.17 -4.93
N LEU A 16 -19.14 10.10 -4.17
CA LEU A 16 -18.45 9.81 -2.91
C LEU A 16 -17.07 9.18 -3.16
N SER A 17 -16.31 9.76 -4.10
CA SER A 17 -14.86 9.65 -4.01
C SER A 17 -14.47 10.49 -2.81
N ILE A 18 -14.07 9.82 -1.74
CA ILE A 18 -13.46 10.46 -0.57
C ILE A 18 -12.27 11.26 -1.09
N LYS A 19 -12.51 12.53 -1.43
CA LYS A 19 -11.47 13.54 -1.54
C LYS A 19 -11.19 13.93 -0.10
N GLU A 20 -10.32 13.15 0.54
CA GLU A 20 -9.50 13.67 1.63
C GLU A 20 -8.57 14.73 1.01
N GLN A 21 -9.13 15.91 0.75
CA GLN A 21 -8.36 17.15 0.78
C GLN A 21 -7.99 17.35 2.25
N ALA A 22 -6.93 16.66 2.67
CA ALA A 22 -6.21 17.04 3.86
C ALA A 22 -5.54 18.38 3.55
N ASP A 23 -6.21 19.44 3.98
CA ASP A 23 -5.60 20.73 4.25
C ASP A 23 -4.32 20.45 5.05
N GLN A 24 -3.15 20.79 4.48
CA GLN A 24 -1.86 20.45 5.09
C GLN A 24 -1.65 21.30 6.35
N ALA A 25 -2.19 20.84 7.46
CA ALA A 25 -1.68 21.15 8.78
C ALA A 25 -0.33 20.43 8.92
N GLU A 26 0.76 21.19 9.02
CA GLU A 26 2.09 20.65 9.30
C GLU A 26 2.03 19.75 10.55
N GLY A 27 2.10 18.43 10.34
CA GLY A 27 2.05 17.43 11.41
C GLY A 27 1.07 16.28 11.21
N CYS A 28 0.13 16.36 10.24
CA CYS A 28 -0.77 15.23 9.97
C CYS A 28 -0.11 14.20 9.03
N PRO A 29 -0.11 12.88 9.36
CA PRO A 29 0.41 11.87 8.46
C PRO A 29 -0.40 11.82 7.15
N GLN A 30 0.29 11.83 6.01
CA GLN A 30 -0.38 11.76 4.70
C GLN A 30 -0.88 10.34 4.48
N ILE A 31 -2.20 10.18 4.48
CA ILE A 31 -2.88 8.91 4.21
C ILE A 31 -3.27 8.88 2.72
N THR A 32 -3.01 7.77 2.05
CA THR A 32 -3.40 7.55 0.66
C THR A 32 -4.00 6.17 0.54
N CYS A 33 -5.30 6.13 0.25
CA CYS A 33 -6.04 4.90 0.01
C CYS A 33 -6.34 4.76 -1.48
N PHE A 34 -6.15 3.57 -2.05
CA PHE A 34 -6.58 3.29 -3.41
C PHE A 34 -6.89 1.81 -3.58
N SER A 35 -7.77 1.52 -4.52
CA SER A 35 -8.12 0.14 -4.88
C SER A 35 -7.88 -0.04 -6.36
N GLN A 36 -7.39 -1.21 -6.76
CA GLN A 36 -7.12 -1.51 -8.15
C GLN A 36 -7.37 -2.99 -8.42
N ALA A 37 -8.17 -3.26 -9.44
CA ALA A 37 -8.44 -4.60 -9.92
C ALA A 37 -7.27 -5.11 -10.78
N SER A 38 -6.87 -6.36 -10.54
CA SER A 38 -5.92 -7.12 -11.38
C SER A 38 -6.53 -8.48 -11.64
N ASP A 39 -6.74 -8.81 -12.92
CA ASP A 39 -7.37 -10.06 -13.36
C ASP A 39 -8.71 -10.32 -12.63
N GLU A 40 -8.75 -11.33 -11.76
CA GLU A 40 -9.93 -11.77 -11.00
C GLU A 40 -9.94 -11.29 -9.54
N VAL A 41 -8.95 -10.51 -9.10
CA VAL A 41 -8.83 -10.05 -7.71
C VAL A 41 -8.76 -8.53 -7.62
N THR A 42 -9.39 -7.97 -6.59
CA THR A 42 -9.26 -6.55 -6.27
C THR A 42 -8.25 -6.37 -5.15
N PHE A 43 -7.23 -5.55 -5.40
CA PHE A 43 -6.28 -5.13 -4.38
C PHE A 43 -6.72 -3.81 -3.75
N HIS A 44 -6.66 -3.76 -2.42
CA HIS A 44 -6.86 -2.55 -1.65
C HIS A 44 -5.53 -2.15 -1.01
N PHE A 45 -5.18 -0.88 -1.16
CA PHE A 45 -3.94 -0.33 -0.66
C PHE A 45 -4.23 0.84 0.26
N GLN A 46 -3.50 0.89 1.37
CA GLN A 46 -3.47 2.05 2.25
C GLN A 46 -2.02 2.38 2.56
N ILE A 47 -1.61 3.59 2.25
CA ILE A 47 -0.26 4.09 2.51
C ILE A 47 -0.37 5.23 3.51
N ILE A 48 0.41 5.17 4.57
CA ILE A 48 0.53 6.25 5.56
C ILE A 48 1.99 6.70 5.56
N ARG A 49 2.20 7.97 5.22
CA ARG A 49 3.52 8.61 5.28
C ARG A 49 3.76 9.16 6.68
N LEU A 50 4.81 8.67 7.32
CA LEU A 50 5.39 9.25 8.53
C LEU A 50 6.72 9.95 8.18
N HIS A 51 7.33 10.63 9.16
CA HIS A 51 8.53 11.46 8.94
C HIS A 51 9.69 10.69 8.28
N ASN A 52 10.07 9.52 8.84
CA ASN A 52 11.16 8.66 8.34
C ASN A 52 10.71 7.21 8.10
N GLN A 53 9.40 6.99 7.99
CA GLN A 53 8.82 5.67 7.86
C GLN A 53 7.59 5.71 6.97
N ILE A 54 7.36 4.64 6.23
CA ILE A 54 6.14 4.44 5.46
C ILE A 54 5.45 3.19 6.02
N TYR A 55 4.18 3.34 6.35
CA TYR A 55 3.31 2.20 6.55
C TYR A 55 2.53 1.93 5.27
N ALA A 56 2.53 0.68 4.81
CA ALA A 56 1.75 0.24 3.67
C ALA A 56 0.94 -0.99 4.08
N TRP A 57 -0.34 -1.00 3.75
CA TRP A 57 -1.23 -2.13 3.90
C TRP A 57 -1.74 -2.56 2.53
N VAL A 58 -1.75 -3.87 2.30
CA VAL A 58 -2.19 -4.52 1.07
C VAL A 58 -3.20 -5.62 1.41
N GLY A 59 -4.45 -5.39 1.08
CA GLY A 59 -5.52 -6.38 1.12
C GLY A 59 -5.79 -6.96 -0.26
N CYS A 60 -6.07 -8.25 -0.35
CA CYS A 60 -6.51 -8.93 -1.57
C CYS A 60 -7.91 -9.52 -1.37
N ASN A 61 -8.88 -9.08 -2.18
CA ASN A 61 -10.30 -9.48 -2.22
C ASN A 61 -11.12 -9.29 -0.94
N THR A 62 -10.46 -9.20 0.22
CA THR A 62 -11.04 -8.99 1.54
C THR A 62 -10.14 -8.03 2.32
N ALA A 63 -10.74 -7.19 3.18
CA ALA A 63 -10.02 -6.28 4.07
C ALA A 63 -9.46 -7.02 5.31
N LYS A 64 -8.84 -8.18 5.10
CA LYS A 64 -8.22 -8.95 6.19
C LYS A 64 -6.85 -8.37 6.52
N PHE A 65 -6.62 -8.17 7.81
CA PHE A 65 -5.30 -7.84 8.31
C PHE A 65 -4.41 -9.08 8.21
N GLY A 66 -3.37 -9.00 7.38
CA GLY A 66 -2.47 -10.11 7.10
C GLY A 66 -1.22 -10.12 7.97
N HIS A 67 -0.14 -10.64 7.40
CA HIS A 67 1.17 -10.66 8.04
C HIS A 67 1.81 -9.28 8.00
N LEU A 68 2.38 -8.87 9.12
CA LEU A 68 3.03 -7.57 9.30
C LEU A 68 4.55 -7.73 9.28
N TYR A 69 5.20 -7.04 8.36
CA TYR A 69 6.64 -7.04 8.19
C TYR A 69 7.19 -5.64 8.41
N ALA A 70 8.32 -5.53 9.09
CA ALA A 70 9.10 -4.31 9.17
C ALA A 70 10.43 -4.51 8.47
N ALA A 71 10.76 -3.61 7.57
CA ALA A 71 12.01 -3.59 6.84
C ALA A 71 12.70 -2.23 7.01
N ALA A 72 14.01 -2.25 7.23
CA ALA A 72 14.81 -1.05 7.42
C ALA A 72 16.21 -1.23 6.79
N PRO A 73 16.78 -0.18 6.19
CA PRO A 73 18.15 -0.21 5.70
C PRO A 73 19.11 -0.21 6.89
N THR A 74 20.07 -1.13 6.90
CA THR A 74 21.12 -1.19 7.93
C THR A 74 22.39 -0.56 7.37
N ARG A 75 22.83 0.52 8.03
CA ARG A 75 24.15 1.15 7.75
C ARG A 75 25.19 0.55 8.70
N PRO A 76 26.45 0.38 8.29
CA PRO A 76 27.04 0.74 6.99
C PRO A 76 26.90 -0.33 5.89
N SER A 77 26.30 -1.49 6.17
CA SER A 77 26.43 -2.68 5.32
C SER A 77 25.59 -2.71 4.03
N HIS A 78 24.85 -1.64 3.68
CA HIS A 78 23.90 -1.62 2.55
C HIS A 78 22.91 -2.81 2.54
N THR A 79 22.81 -3.54 3.65
CA THR A 79 21.86 -4.64 3.78
C THR A 79 20.52 -4.07 4.26
N VAL A 80 19.46 -4.85 4.10
CA VAL A 80 18.13 -4.50 4.58
C VAL A 80 17.75 -5.56 5.59
N GLY A 81 17.56 -5.13 6.84
CA GLY A 81 16.99 -5.97 7.88
C GLY A 81 15.49 -6.07 7.66
N VAL A 82 14.95 -7.28 7.66
CA VAL A 82 13.51 -7.53 7.60
C VAL A 82 13.13 -8.41 8.78
N THR A 83 12.06 -8.04 9.48
CA THR A 83 11.52 -8.82 10.59
C THR A 83 10.00 -8.93 10.43
N SER A 84 9.44 -10.06 10.86
CA SER A 84 7.99 -10.23 10.96
C SER A 84 7.55 -9.78 12.34
N LEU A 85 6.70 -8.75 12.41
CA LEU A 85 6.20 -8.17 13.66
C LEU A 85 5.02 -8.95 14.22
N ILE A 86 4.16 -9.47 13.34
CA ILE A 86 3.03 -10.30 13.74
C ILE A 86 3.26 -11.69 13.17
N ARG A 87 3.60 -12.61 14.09
CA ARG A 87 3.85 -14.02 13.81
C ARG A 87 2.61 -14.61 13.15
N GLY A 88 2.72 -14.91 11.86
CA GLY A 88 1.78 -15.79 11.17
C GLY A 88 2.52 -16.48 10.04
N ALA A 89 2.56 -17.81 10.14
CA ALA A 89 3.01 -18.80 9.17
C ALA A 89 4.38 -18.58 8.46
N SER A 90 4.97 -19.64 7.95
CA SER A 90 6.33 -19.66 7.39
C SER A 90 6.46 -18.95 6.03
N ASP A 91 5.49 -18.13 5.65
CA ASP A 91 5.50 -17.37 4.41
C ASP A 91 6.29 -16.09 4.52
N ASN A 92 7.26 -16.02 3.64
CA ASN A 92 8.19 -14.93 3.48
C ASN A 92 7.82 -14.02 2.30
N THR A 93 6.65 -14.18 1.67
CA THR A 93 6.17 -13.35 0.55
C THR A 93 6.31 -11.85 0.85
N GLY A 94 5.70 -11.40 1.96
CA GLY A 94 5.75 -10.00 2.37
C GLY A 94 7.15 -9.53 2.77
N SER A 95 7.99 -10.44 3.27
CA SER A 95 9.37 -10.10 3.64
C SER A 95 10.21 -9.70 2.42
N GLY A 96 10.03 -10.39 1.29
CA GLY A 96 10.73 -10.09 0.04
C GLY A 96 10.29 -8.76 -0.57
N ILE A 97 8.97 -8.51 -0.55
CA ILE A 97 8.39 -7.25 -1.01
C ILE A 97 8.93 -6.10 -0.14
N ALA A 98 8.78 -6.18 1.19
CA ALA A 98 9.25 -5.15 2.11
C ALA A 98 10.75 -4.85 1.91
N ARG A 99 11.58 -5.89 1.73
CA ARG A 99 13.00 -5.72 1.42
C ARG A 99 13.25 -4.89 0.15
N ARG A 100 12.57 -5.24 -0.95
CA ARG A 100 12.72 -4.55 -2.25
C ARG A 100 12.21 -3.11 -2.19
N LEU A 101 11.10 -2.87 -1.49
CA LEU A 101 10.58 -1.52 -1.27
C LEU A 101 11.62 -0.65 -0.54
N VAL A 102 12.26 -1.17 0.51
CA VAL A 102 13.29 -0.43 1.26
C VAL A 102 14.53 -0.16 0.41
N LEU A 103 14.97 -1.13 -0.39
CA LEU A 103 16.10 -0.93 -1.31
C LEU A 103 15.83 0.17 -2.33
N LYS A 104 14.58 0.28 -2.82
CA LYS A 104 14.19 1.29 -3.82
C LYS A 104 13.89 2.66 -3.23
N THR A 105 13.27 2.71 -2.05
CA THR A 105 12.87 3.97 -1.39
C THR A 105 13.95 4.53 -0.49
N GLY A 106 14.81 3.68 0.09
CA GLY A 106 15.79 4.06 1.11
C GLY A 106 15.16 4.43 2.47
N LEU A 107 13.87 4.17 2.67
CA LEU A 107 13.11 4.51 3.88
C LEU A 107 12.80 3.26 4.71
N ASN A 108 12.45 3.45 5.99
CA ASN A 108 11.93 2.36 6.81
C ASN A 108 10.49 2.05 6.37
N ILE A 109 10.17 0.78 6.14
CA ILE A 109 8.86 0.37 5.64
C ILE A 109 8.26 -0.67 6.57
N VAL A 110 7.01 -0.43 6.97
CA VAL A 110 6.16 -1.42 7.62
C VAL A 110 5.09 -1.84 6.63
N LEU A 111 5.11 -3.10 6.21
CA LEU A 111 4.21 -3.66 5.22
C LEU A 111 3.29 -4.69 5.89
N ALA A 112 1.99 -4.43 5.87
CA ALA A 112 0.98 -5.45 6.14
C ALA A 112 0.50 -6.01 4.79
N CYS A 113 0.57 -7.33 4.59
CA CYS A 113 0.10 -7.94 3.36
C CYS A 113 -0.67 -9.23 3.62
N ASN A 114 -1.80 -9.37 2.91
CA ASN A 114 -2.62 -10.57 2.88
C ASN A 114 -2.85 -10.98 1.42
N ILE A 115 -1.82 -11.53 0.77
CA ILE A 115 -1.90 -11.98 -0.62
C ILE A 115 -1.93 -13.51 -0.63
N PRO A 116 -2.90 -14.15 -1.31
CA PRO A 116 -2.95 -15.59 -1.40
C PRO A 116 -1.76 -16.13 -2.20
N LYS A 117 -1.04 -17.11 -1.63
CA LYS A 117 0.15 -17.76 -2.21
C LYS A 117 -0.11 -18.56 -3.48
N ASN A 118 -1.37 -18.67 -3.89
CA ASN A 118 -1.77 -19.56 -4.99
C ASN A 118 -1.28 -19.06 -6.35
N ASN A 119 -0.82 -17.81 -6.45
CA ASN A 119 -0.32 -17.25 -7.70
C ASN A 119 0.81 -16.21 -7.46
N PRO A 120 2.10 -16.55 -7.71
CA PRO A 120 3.21 -15.61 -7.56
C PRO A 120 3.11 -14.38 -8.47
N MET A 121 2.32 -14.47 -9.55
CA MET A 121 2.04 -13.34 -10.44
C MET A 121 1.22 -12.24 -9.73
N LEU A 122 0.33 -12.61 -8.80
CA LEU A 122 -0.45 -11.67 -7.99
C LEU A 122 0.43 -10.90 -7.00
N GLU A 123 1.42 -11.57 -6.41
CA GLU A 123 2.39 -10.94 -5.51
C GLU A 123 3.23 -9.89 -6.26
N ALA A 124 3.73 -10.25 -7.44
CA ALA A 124 4.50 -9.34 -8.30
C ALA A 124 3.67 -8.15 -8.78
N ASN A 125 2.40 -8.37 -9.13
CA ASN A 125 1.48 -7.31 -9.52
C ASN A 125 1.23 -6.34 -8.37
N ALA A 126 0.90 -6.85 -7.18
CA ALA A 126 0.67 -6.02 -6.00
C ALA A 126 1.91 -5.18 -5.64
N GLU A 127 3.10 -5.77 -5.68
CA GLU A 127 4.35 -5.03 -5.50
C GLU A 127 4.53 -3.93 -6.54
N LYS A 128 4.31 -4.25 -7.82
CA LYS A 128 4.45 -3.29 -8.92
C LYS A 128 3.51 -2.10 -8.74
N MET A 129 2.25 -2.35 -8.38
CA MET A 129 1.23 -1.32 -8.16
C MET A 129 1.60 -0.43 -6.97
N LEU A 130 2.00 -1.03 -5.85
CA LEU A 130 2.46 -0.29 -4.68
C LEU A 130 3.70 0.57 -5.00
N MET A 131 4.69 0.00 -5.69
CA MET A 131 5.89 0.73 -6.11
C MET A 131 5.58 1.89 -7.04
N GLN A 132 4.72 1.70 -8.04
CA GLN A 132 4.30 2.77 -8.94
C GLN A 132 3.60 3.89 -8.18
N LYS A 133 2.74 3.55 -7.21
CA LYS A 133 2.11 4.56 -6.37
C LYS A 133 3.13 5.32 -5.51
N LEU A 134 4.07 4.62 -4.86
CA LEU A 134 5.14 5.26 -4.07
C LEU A 134 6.00 6.21 -4.92
N ILE A 135 6.29 5.85 -6.18
CA ILE A 135 6.98 6.73 -7.14
C ILE A 135 6.11 7.96 -7.45
N SER A 136 4.82 7.77 -7.76
CA SER A 136 3.90 8.88 -8.07
C SER A 136 3.74 9.87 -6.90
N LEU A 137 3.84 9.38 -5.66
CA LEU A 137 3.78 10.18 -4.45
C LEU A 137 5.12 10.87 -4.11
N GLY A 138 6.19 10.59 -4.87
CA GLY A 138 7.52 11.15 -4.64
C GLY A 138 8.25 10.56 -3.43
N TYR A 139 7.87 9.35 -2.97
CA TYR A 139 8.47 8.70 -1.80
C TYR A 139 9.73 7.89 -2.15
N THR A 140 10.17 7.94 -3.41
CA THR A 140 11.44 7.36 -3.83
C THR A 140 12.57 8.35 -3.65
N LYS A 141 13.70 7.88 -3.12
CA LYS A 141 14.90 8.68 -2.96
C LYS A 141 15.33 9.25 -4.31
N SER A 142 15.33 10.58 -4.45
CA SER A 142 16.15 11.24 -5.47
C SER A 142 17.60 10.87 -5.16
N ARG A 143 18.27 10.23 -6.11
CA ARG A 143 19.69 9.91 -6.01
C ARG A 143 20.43 11.24 -6.24
N SER A 144 20.62 12.02 -5.16
CA SER A 144 21.55 13.16 -5.16
C SER A 144 22.99 12.66 -5.13
#